data_AF-A0A068TTN7-F1
#
_entry.id   AF-A0A068TTN7-F1
#
_cell.length_a   1.000
_cell.length_b   1.000
_cell.length_c   1.000
_cell.angle_alpha   90.00
_cell.angle_beta   90.00
_cell.angle_gamma   90.00
#
_symmetry.space_group_name_H-M   'P 1'
#
loop_
_entity.id
_entity.type
_entity.pdbx_description
1 polymer ?
#
loop_
_entity_poly.entity_id
_entity_poly.type
_entity_poly.pdbx_seq_one_letter_code
_entity_poly.pdbx_strand_id
1 'polypeptide(L)'
;MKNDRLRTIVLIGKPGVGKTWMARKLSDRAIREGLFDLNLWLSLNRHYDSITLCKSIAHQLSLLPVSDEWKFEESSENFNENDINHEQKKEYLRAKTLEALEQKRFLIILDAEGSQMTSHDILRELKNLQLLDGKESYKFLITSTQHRDDRGPEGETKTINVECLSENESLNLLQKLVDTKVYKLSRIKDLAKYFLGKRQRFPFEVTIMAKVLNHFGQNESGICHLESIKENNVEGCNVLQLLTYGYELFPRNILIDFCWIGNHFLRKRGSFYFGELISYWILEA
;
A
#
# COMPACT_ATOMS: atom_id res chain seq x y z
N MET A 1 -0.60 -6.33 -21.26
CA MET A 1 -2.02 -6.64 -20.98
C MET A 1 -2.88 -6.90 -22.24
N LYS A 2 -2.34 -6.81 -23.48
CA LYS A 2 -3.11 -6.97 -24.74
C LYS A 2 -3.33 -8.42 -25.22
N ASN A 3 -2.76 -9.44 -24.57
CA ASN A 3 -3.01 -10.83 -24.93
C ASN A 3 -4.30 -11.31 -24.24
N ASP A 4 -5.31 -11.73 -25.00
CA ASP A 4 -6.63 -12.10 -24.48
C ASP A 4 -6.61 -13.40 -23.66
N ARG A 5 -5.61 -14.27 -23.87
CA ARG A 5 -5.41 -15.47 -23.05
C ARG A 5 -4.82 -15.16 -21.67
N LEU A 6 -4.04 -14.08 -21.60
CA LEU A 6 -3.43 -13.60 -20.36
C LEU A 6 -4.48 -12.87 -19.52
N ARG A 7 -4.98 -13.56 -18.50
CA ARG A 7 -5.98 -13.06 -17.54
C ARG A 7 -5.35 -12.56 -16.25
N THR A 8 -4.21 -13.11 -15.84
CA THR A 8 -3.58 -12.75 -14.56
C THR A 8 -2.11 -12.33 -14.73
N ILE A 9 -1.72 -11.23 -14.09
CA ILE A 9 -0.32 -10.84 -13.89
C ILE A 9 -0.01 -10.87 -12.40
N VAL A 10 1.08 -11.51 -12.00
CA VAL A 10 1.52 -11.58 -10.60
C VAL A 10 2.87 -10.87 -10.47
N LEU A 11 2.93 -9.83 -9.65
CA LEU A 11 4.17 -9.17 -9.24
C LEU A 11 4.70 -9.86 -7.98
N ILE A 12 5.81 -10.58 -8.09
CA ILE A 12 6.45 -11.30 -6.98
C ILE A 12 7.72 -10.58 -6.55
N GLY A 13 7.99 -10.52 -5.25
CA GLY A 13 9.23 -9.96 -4.74
C GLY A 13 9.20 -9.73 -3.24
N LYS A 14 10.35 -9.43 -2.64
CA LYS A 14 10.49 -9.20 -1.19
C LYS A 14 9.58 -8.06 -0.67
N PRO A 15 9.25 -8.03 0.63
CA PRO A 15 8.58 -6.87 1.23
C PRO A 15 9.37 -5.58 0.95
N GLY A 16 8.69 -4.45 0.72
CA GLY A 16 9.34 -3.14 0.52
C GLY A 16 9.98 -2.91 -0.85
N VAL A 17 10.00 -3.89 -1.75
CA VAL A 17 10.64 -3.79 -3.09
C VAL A 17 9.87 -2.93 -4.10
N GLY A 18 8.66 -2.47 -3.76
CA GLY A 18 7.89 -1.55 -4.61
C GLY A 18 6.79 -2.18 -5.47
N LYS A 19 6.38 -3.43 -5.20
CA LYS A 19 5.29 -4.12 -5.93
C LYS A 19 3.98 -3.32 -5.96
N THR A 20 3.51 -2.87 -4.80
CA THR A 20 2.29 -2.06 -4.64
C THR A 20 2.38 -0.75 -5.43
N TRP A 21 3.55 -0.09 -5.40
CA TRP A 21 3.78 1.13 -6.18
C TRP A 21 3.75 0.84 -7.69
N MET A 22 4.39 -0.26 -8.13
CA MET A 22 4.39 -0.68 -9.52
C MET A 22 2.97 -1.03 -9.99
N ALA A 23 2.18 -1.74 -9.18
CA ALA A 23 0.80 -2.06 -9.49
C ALA A 23 -0.04 -0.80 -9.71
N ARG A 24 0.12 0.21 -8.84
CA ARG A 24 -0.52 1.52 -8.99
C ARG A 24 -0.11 2.24 -10.27
N LYS A 25 1.19 2.29 -10.58
CA LYS A 25 1.66 2.94 -11.82
C LYS A 25 1.20 2.22 -13.08
N LEU A 26 1.16 0.89 -13.05
CA LEU A 26 0.64 0.09 -14.16
C LEU A 26 -0.86 0.31 -14.34
N SER A 27 -1.64 0.35 -13.26
CA SER A 27 -3.09 0.60 -13.34
C SER A 27 -3.41 2.00 -13.85
N ASP A 28 -2.74 3.03 -13.33
CA ASP A 28 -2.93 4.42 -13.77
C ASP A 28 -2.57 4.59 -15.25
N ARG A 29 -1.51 3.90 -15.69
CA ARG A 29 -1.10 3.91 -17.09
C ARG A 29 -2.10 3.17 -17.97
N ALA A 30 -2.57 2.01 -17.55
CA ALA A 30 -3.51 1.20 -18.32
C ALA A 30 -4.86 1.90 -18.52
N ILE A 31 -5.34 2.64 -17.51
CA ILE A 31 -6.54 3.47 -17.64
C ILE A 31 -6.29 4.64 -18.59
N ARG A 32 -5.19 5.38 -18.41
CA ARG A 32 -4.84 6.52 -19.26
C ARG A 32 -4.67 6.14 -20.74
N GLU A 33 -4.15 4.95 -21.01
CA GLU A 33 -4.01 4.40 -22.36
C GLU A 33 -5.31 3.79 -22.92
N GLY A 34 -6.41 3.85 -22.17
CA GLY A 34 -7.72 3.33 -22.61
C GLY A 34 -7.78 1.81 -22.70
N LEU A 35 -6.90 1.08 -22.00
CA LEU A 35 -6.94 -0.39 -21.95
C LEU A 35 -8.05 -0.88 -21.00
N PHE A 36 -8.31 -0.12 -19.95
CA PHE A 36 -9.39 -0.34 -18.99
C PHE A 36 -10.09 0.99 -18.71
N ASP A 37 -11.37 0.92 -18.37
CA ASP A 37 -12.17 2.09 -18.05
C ASP A 37 -12.05 2.46 -16.56
N LEU A 38 -11.76 1.46 -15.69
CA LEU A 38 -11.54 1.65 -14.26
C LEU A 38 -10.63 0.55 -13.67
N ASN A 39 -10.19 0.76 -12.43
CA ASN A 39 -9.54 -0.28 -11.63
C ASN A 39 -10.31 -0.48 -10.31
N LEU A 40 -10.24 -1.70 -9.78
CA LEU A 40 -10.80 -2.07 -8.48
C LEU A 40 -9.66 -2.60 -7.60
N TRP A 41 -9.35 -1.91 -6.52
CA TRP A 41 -8.27 -2.25 -5.60
C TRP A 41 -8.78 -2.98 -4.37
N LEU A 42 -8.37 -4.24 -4.19
CA LEU A 42 -8.79 -5.11 -3.08
C LEU A 42 -7.58 -5.60 -2.30
N SER A 43 -7.61 -5.43 -0.98
CA SER A 43 -6.54 -5.93 -0.10
C SER A 43 -6.79 -7.38 0.32
N LEU A 44 -5.85 -8.28 0.06
CA LEU A 44 -5.91 -9.69 0.47
C LEU A 44 -5.65 -9.90 1.99
N ASN A 45 -5.27 -8.84 2.70
CA ASN A 45 -5.12 -8.84 4.16
C ASN A 45 -6.43 -8.52 4.88
N ARG A 46 -7.52 -8.26 4.16
CA ARG A 46 -8.86 -8.08 4.73
C ARG A 46 -9.67 -9.34 4.48
N HIS A 47 -10.50 -9.71 5.44
CA HIS A 47 -11.54 -10.71 5.24
C HIS A 47 -12.74 -10.03 4.61
N TYR A 48 -13.23 -10.58 3.50
CA TYR A 48 -14.47 -10.14 2.86
C TYR A 48 -15.47 -11.29 2.84
N ASP A 49 -16.65 -11.01 3.36
CA ASP A 49 -17.87 -11.68 2.91
C ASP A 49 -18.45 -10.96 1.68
N SER A 50 -19.50 -11.52 1.08
CA SER A 50 -20.09 -10.94 -0.13
C SER A 50 -20.60 -9.50 0.07
N ILE A 51 -21.06 -9.14 1.26
CA ILE A 51 -21.58 -7.79 1.56
C ILE A 51 -20.44 -6.78 1.65
N THR A 52 -19.41 -7.08 2.43
CA THR A 52 -18.24 -6.24 2.64
C THR A 52 -17.41 -6.08 1.37
N LEU A 53 -17.32 -7.12 0.53
CA LEU A 53 -16.71 -7.01 -0.81
C LEU A 53 -17.52 -6.06 -1.70
N CYS A 54 -18.84 -6.23 -1.77
CA CYS A 54 -19.71 -5.39 -2.56
C CYS A 54 -19.64 -3.91 -2.11
N LYS A 55 -19.64 -3.65 -0.80
CA LYS A 55 -19.43 -2.31 -0.23
C LYS A 55 -18.07 -1.72 -0.60
N SER A 56 -16.99 -2.50 -0.47
CA SER A 56 -15.64 -2.06 -0.83
C SER A 56 -15.55 -1.61 -2.30
N ILE A 57 -16.20 -2.35 -3.20
CA ILE A 57 -16.27 -2.01 -4.62
C ILE A 57 -17.16 -0.78 -4.83
N ALA A 58 -18.34 -0.73 -4.21
CA ALA A 58 -19.27 0.38 -4.33
C ALA A 58 -18.67 1.71 -3.85
N HIS A 59 -17.86 1.71 -2.79
CA HIS A 59 -17.11 2.89 -2.34
C HIS A 59 -16.13 3.38 -3.41
N GLN A 60 -15.37 2.48 -4.04
CA GLN A 60 -14.44 2.85 -5.10
C GLN A 60 -15.14 3.39 -6.35
N LEU A 61 -16.37 2.96 -6.59
CA LEU A 61 -17.25 3.47 -7.64
C LEU A 61 -18.03 4.73 -7.22
N SER A 62 -17.80 5.25 -6.02
CA SER A 62 -18.50 6.41 -5.45
C SER A 62 -20.03 6.27 -5.42
N LEU A 63 -20.53 5.04 -5.21
CA LEU A 63 -21.96 4.73 -5.15
C LEU A 63 -22.56 4.89 -3.74
N LEU A 64 -21.71 5.02 -2.72
CA LEU A 64 -22.09 5.20 -1.33
C LEU A 64 -21.79 6.64 -0.87
N PRO A 65 -22.71 7.28 -0.12
CA PRO A 65 -22.43 8.58 0.48
C PRO A 65 -21.32 8.47 1.54
N VAL A 66 -20.50 9.52 1.65
CA VAL A 66 -19.36 9.60 2.59
C VAL A 66 -19.78 9.35 4.05
N SER A 67 -21.05 9.60 4.41
CA SER A 67 -21.57 9.36 5.76
C SER A 67 -21.68 7.89 6.17
N ASP A 68 -21.69 6.94 5.21
CA ASP A 68 -21.68 5.51 5.51
C ASP A 68 -20.28 4.99 5.88
N GLU A 69 -19.22 5.81 5.77
CA GLU A 69 -17.87 5.52 6.30
C GLU A 69 -17.83 5.46 7.83
N TRP A 70 -18.86 5.99 8.52
CA TRP A 70 -18.84 6.36 9.94
C TRP A 70 -19.45 5.32 10.89
N LYS A 71 -20.04 4.23 10.39
CA LYS A 71 -20.78 3.26 11.22
C LYS A 71 -20.04 1.93 11.48
N PHE A 72 -18.74 1.84 11.19
CA PHE A 72 -18.08 0.54 11.01
C PHE A 72 -17.02 0.11 12.03
N GLU A 73 -16.73 0.87 13.09
CA GLU A 73 -15.83 0.40 14.16
C GLU A 73 -16.47 0.11 15.53
N GLU A 74 -17.78 0.24 15.69
CA GLU A 74 -18.47 -0.24 16.90
C GLU A 74 -19.50 -1.31 16.56
N SER A 75 -19.03 -2.56 16.49
CA SER A 75 -19.91 -3.69 16.76
C SER A 75 -19.97 -3.95 18.26
N SER A 76 -20.74 -3.13 18.97
CA SER A 76 -21.44 -3.59 20.18
C SER A 76 -22.66 -2.70 20.42
N GLU A 77 -23.79 -3.23 19.95
CA GLU A 77 -25.14 -3.05 20.49
C GLU A 77 -25.78 -1.66 20.42
N ASN A 78 -26.95 -1.67 19.77
CA ASN A 78 -28.02 -0.66 19.80
C ASN A 78 -27.93 0.48 18.78
N PHE A 79 -28.31 0.19 17.54
CA PHE A 79 -29.05 1.15 16.73
C PHE A 79 -30.33 0.52 16.17
N ASN A 80 -31.47 0.93 16.74
CA ASN A 80 -32.78 0.79 16.13
C ASN A 80 -32.83 1.71 14.90
N GLU A 81 -32.56 1.18 13.71
CA GLU A 81 -32.89 1.82 12.43
C GLU A 81 -33.78 0.86 11.63
N ASN A 82 -35.08 1.20 11.61
CA ASN A 82 -36.13 0.84 10.65
C ASN A 82 -35.78 -0.24 9.62
N ASP A 83 -36.52 -1.36 9.69
CA ASP A 83 -36.59 -2.52 8.80
C ASP A 83 -36.71 -2.19 7.29
N ILE A 84 -35.66 -1.63 6.70
CA ILE A 84 -35.27 -2.01 5.35
C ILE A 84 -34.46 -3.27 5.55
N ASN A 85 -35.07 -4.43 5.25
CA ASN A 85 -34.47 -5.75 5.43
C ASN A 85 -33.01 -5.72 4.92
N HIS A 86 -32.05 -6.10 5.76
CA HIS A 86 -30.62 -6.09 5.42
C HIS A 86 -30.33 -6.74 4.05
N GLU A 87 -31.12 -7.75 3.66
CA GLU A 87 -31.05 -8.38 2.34
C GLU A 87 -31.50 -7.46 1.19
N GLN A 88 -32.52 -6.63 1.38
CA GLN A 88 -32.93 -5.63 0.38
C GLN A 88 -31.84 -4.58 0.15
N LYS A 89 -31.19 -4.10 1.22
CA LYS A 89 -30.08 -3.12 1.10
C LYS A 89 -28.87 -3.73 0.39
N LYS A 90 -28.57 -5.01 0.66
CA LYS A 90 -27.51 -5.77 0.00
C LYS A 90 -27.80 -5.95 -1.49
N GLU A 91 -29.00 -6.40 -1.85
CA GLU A 91 -29.38 -6.62 -3.24
C GLU A 91 -29.42 -5.29 -4.02
N TYR A 92 -29.91 -4.21 -3.42
CA TYR A 92 -29.85 -2.87 -4.00
C TYR A 92 -28.41 -2.43 -4.31
N LEU A 93 -27.49 -2.59 -3.34
CA LEU A 93 -26.10 -2.21 -3.51
C LEU A 93 -25.41 -3.06 -4.59
N ARG A 94 -25.71 -4.35 -4.61
CA ARG A 94 -25.23 -5.28 -5.62
C ARG A 94 -25.72 -4.88 -7.02
N ALA A 95 -27.02 -4.61 -7.18
CA ALA A 95 -27.60 -4.17 -8.45
C ALA A 95 -26.97 -2.86 -8.95
N LYS A 96 -26.81 -1.87 -8.06
CA LYS A 96 -26.10 -0.61 -8.35
C LYS A 96 -24.65 -0.84 -8.78
N THR A 97 -23.95 -1.76 -8.11
CA THR A 97 -22.57 -2.11 -8.44
C THR A 97 -22.50 -2.78 -9.82
N LEU A 98 -23.45 -3.68 -10.12
CA LEU A 98 -23.55 -4.34 -11.43
C LEU A 98 -23.78 -3.33 -12.56
N GLU A 99 -24.73 -2.41 -12.37
CA GLU A 99 -25.05 -1.32 -13.29
C GLU A 99 -23.81 -0.43 -13.55
N ALA A 100 -23.09 -0.04 -12.49
CA ALA A 100 -21.90 0.79 -12.62
C ALA A 100 -20.73 0.10 -13.35
N LEU A 101 -20.67 -1.24 -13.28
CA LEU A 101 -19.67 -2.06 -13.95
C LEU A 101 -20.14 -2.55 -15.34
N GLU A 102 -21.38 -2.25 -15.73
CA GLU A 102 -21.95 -2.69 -16.99
C GLU A 102 -21.18 -2.08 -18.18
N GLN A 103 -20.84 -2.93 -19.17
CA GLN A 103 -20.06 -2.56 -20.35
C GLN A 103 -18.67 -1.94 -20.06
N LYS A 104 -18.18 -2.00 -18.82
CA LYS A 104 -16.83 -1.54 -18.46
C LYS A 104 -15.81 -2.65 -18.59
N ARG A 105 -14.60 -2.27 -19.01
CA ARG A 105 -13.37 -3.04 -18.84
C ARG A 105 -12.71 -2.62 -17.55
N PHE A 106 -12.44 -3.55 -16.65
CA PHE A 106 -11.86 -3.21 -15.36
C PHE A 106 -10.67 -4.09 -14.99
N LEU A 107 -9.69 -3.45 -14.35
CA LEU A 107 -8.53 -4.13 -13.80
C LEU A 107 -8.74 -4.37 -12.31
N ILE A 108 -8.79 -5.63 -11.88
CA ILE A 108 -8.87 -6.00 -10.47
C ILE A 108 -7.43 -6.13 -9.93
N ILE A 109 -7.11 -5.32 -8.93
CA ILE A 109 -5.81 -5.30 -8.27
C ILE A 109 -5.98 -5.98 -6.92
N LEU A 110 -5.30 -7.11 -6.74
CA LEU A 110 -5.27 -7.86 -5.47
C LEU A 110 -3.95 -7.57 -4.77
N ASP A 111 -3.98 -6.68 -3.78
CA ASP A 111 -2.79 -6.19 -3.10
C ASP A 111 -2.52 -6.91 -1.78
N ALA A 112 -1.24 -7.11 -1.51
CA ALA A 112 -0.66 -7.70 -0.31
C ALA A 112 -0.73 -9.22 -0.19
N GLU A 113 0.03 -9.72 0.78
CA GLU A 113 0.27 -11.13 1.03
C GLU A 113 -0.93 -11.74 1.74
N GLY A 114 -1.79 -12.45 1.00
CA GLY A 114 -3.08 -13.01 1.44
C GLY A 114 -3.06 -13.76 2.77
N SER A 115 -3.02 -13.00 3.87
CA SER A 115 -2.99 -13.47 5.24
C SER A 115 -4.40 -13.71 5.76
N GLN A 116 -5.42 -13.20 5.06
CA GLN A 116 -6.83 -13.40 5.40
C GLN A 116 -7.60 -14.06 4.25
N MET A 117 -7.33 -13.66 3.00
CA MET A 117 -7.95 -14.27 1.81
C MET A 117 -6.93 -14.56 0.73
N THR A 118 -7.20 -15.58 -0.07
CA THR A 118 -6.45 -15.86 -1.30
C THR A 118 -7.09 -15.16 -2.50
N SER A 119 -6.36 -15.08 -3.63
CA SER A 119 -6.93 -14.61 -4.89
C SER A 119 -8.13 -15.44 -5.37
N HIS A 120 -8.13 -16.75 -5.06
CA HIS A 120 -9.22 -17.66 -5.39
C HIS A 120 -10.46 -17.39 -4.52
N ASP A 121 -10.28 -17.05 -3.25
CA ASP A 121 -11.40 -16.68 -2.37
C ASP A 121 -12.08 -15.40 -2.86
N ILE A 122 -11.31 -14.38 -3.24
CA ILE A 122 -11.87 -13.15 -3.83
C ILE A 122 -12.59 -13.47 -5.14
N LEU A 123 -12.01 -14.28 -6.02
CA LEU A 123 -12.67 -14.67 -7.27
C LEU A 123 -14.00 -15.38 -7.00
N ARG A 124 -14.05 -16.28 -6.02
CA ARG A 124 -15.29 -16.97 -5.61
C ARG A 124 -16.34 -15.96 -5.16
N GLU A 125 -15.98 -15.00 -4.30
CA GLU A 125 -16.93 -13.99 -3.84
C GLU A 125 -17.41 -13.07 -4.97
N LEU A 126 -16.53 -12.68 -5.90
CA LEU A 126 -16.90 -11.90 -7.09
C LEU A 126 -17.89 -12.66 -8.00
N LYS A 127 -17.70 -13.98 -8.15
CA LYS A 127 -18.61 -14.87 -8.90
C LYS A 127 -19.94 -15.06 -8.16
N ASN A 128 -19.92 -15.24 -6.84
CA ASN A 128 -21.14 -15.32 -6.02
C ASN A 128 -22.00 -14.06 -6.14
N LEU A 129 -21.37 -12.89 -6.25
CA LEU A 129 -22.05 -11.62 -6.48
C LEU A 129 -22.46 -11.41 -7.95
N GLN A 130 -22.11 -12.33 -8.86
CA GLN A 130 -22.32 -12.25 -10.31
C GLN A 130 -21.69 -11.01 -10.96
N LEU A 131 -20.68 -10.40 -10.30
CA LEU A 131 -20.03 -9.19 -10.82
C LEU A 131 -19.22 -9.46 -12.10
N LEU A 132 -18.86 -10.73 -12.33
CA LEU A 132 -18.03 -11.18 -13.45
C LEU A 132 -18.83 -11.90 -14.54
N ASP A 133 -20.10 -12.23 -14.30
CA ASP A 133 -20.92 -13.04 -15.21
C ASP A 133 -21.15 -12.32 -16.54
N GLY A 134 -20.94 -13.04 -17.65
CA GLY A 134 -21.06 -12.50 -19.00
C GLY A 134 -20.02 -11.45 -19.38
N LYS A 135 -19.01 -11.18 -18.53
CA LYS A 135 -17.98 -10.16 -18.77
C LYS A 135 -16.64 -10.80 -19.16
N GLU A 136 -16.24 -10.66 -20.42
CA GLU A 136 -14.86 -10.98 -20.84
C GLU A 136 -13.85 -9.86 -20.54
N SER A 137 -14.32 -8.73 -20.01
CA SER A 137 -13.63 -7.45 -19.98
C SER A 137 -12.79 -7.19 -18.72
N TYR A 138 -12.40 -8.21 -17.95
CA TYR A 138 -11.60 -8.02 -16.73
C TYR A 138 -10.29 -8.80 -16.72
N LYS A 139 -9.29 -8.25 -16.02
CA LYS A 139 -7.98 -8.88 -15.75
C LYS A 139 -7.57 -8.69 -14.30
N PHE A 140 -6.70 -9.58 -13.82
CA PHE A 140 -6.12 -9.53 -12.49
C PHE A 140 -4.68 -9.02 -12.51
N LEU A 141 -4.35 -8.16 -11.55
CA LEU A 141 -2.98 -7.79 -11.18
C LEU A 141 -2.78 -8.06 -9.70
N ILE A 142 -1.89 -8.98 -9.36
CA ILE A 142 -1.71 -9.47 -7.99
C ILE A 142 -0.33 -9.05 -7.48
N THR A 143 -0.23 -8.54 -6.25
CA THR A 143 1.07 -8.35 -5.59
C THR A 143 1.29 -9.45 -4.55
N SER A 144 2.40 -10.17 -4.67
CA SER A 144 2.73 -11.29 -3.77
C SER A 144 4.19 -11.25 -3.36
N THR A 145 4.47 -11.85 -2.22
CA THR A 145 5.78 -11.87 -1.56
C THR A 145 6.31 -13.30 -1.43
N GLN A 146 5.47 -14.28 -1.75
CA GLN A 146 5.79 -15.69 -1.86
C GLN A 146 5.54 -16.16 -3.29
N HIS A 147 6.35 -17.14 -3.74
CA HIS A 147 5.97 -18.05 -4.82
C HIS A 147 4.93 -19.03 -4.29
N ARG A 148 3.75 -18.55 -3.91
CA ARG A 148 2.58 -19.43 -3.74
C ARG A 148 2.13 -19.82 -5.13
N ASP A 149 1.74 -21.08 -5.29
CA ASP A 149 1.29 -21.73 -6.53
C ASP A 149 1.00 -20.73 -7.66
N ASP A 150 1.88 -20.71 -8.67
CA ASP A 150 1.98 -19.73 -9.76
C ASP A 150 0.73 -19.64 -10.68
N ARG A 151 -0.37 -20.28 -10.28
CA ARG A 151 -1.65 -20.24 -10.97
C ARG A 151 -2.48 -19.10 -10.38
N GLY A 152 -2.54 -18.01 -11.14
CA GLY A 152 -3.52 -16.96 -10.93
C GLY A 152 -4.94 -17.54 -10.85
N PRO A 153 -5.90 -16.78 -10.31
CA PRO A 153 -7.24 -17.30 -10.04
C PRO A 153 -7.98 -17.68 -11.34
N GLU A 154 -7.53 -17.19 -12.50
CA GLU A 154 -8.14 -17.50 -13.78
C GLU A 154 -7.17 -17.28 -14.97
N GLY A 155 -7.31 -18.14 -15.99
CA GLY A 155 -6.62 -18.07 -17.28
C GLY A 155 -5.10 -18.18 -17.23
N GLU A 156 -4.44 -17.80 -18.33
CA GLU A 156 -2.98 -17.79 -18.39
C GLU A 156 -2.44 -16.74 -17.41
N THR A 157 -1.42 -17.14 -16.65
CA THR A 157 -0.79 -16.31 -15.62
C THR A 157 0.63 -15.97 -16.03
N LYS A 158 0.98 -14.68 -15.94
CA LYS A 158 2.35 -14.21 -16.11
C LYS A 158 2.90 -13.68 -14.80
N THR A 159 3.96 -14.31 -14.32
CA THR A 159 4.72 -13.87 -13.16
C THR A 159 5.83 -12.91 -13.57
N ILE A 160 5.98 -11.81 -12.83
CA ILE A 160 7.04 -10.82 -13.00
C ILE A 160 7.74 -10.65 -11.65
N ASN A 161 9.03 -10.93 -11.62
CA ASN A 161 9.86 -10.68 -10.44
C ASN A 161 10.19 -9.19 -10.35
N VAL A 162 9.85 -8.58 -9.22
CA VAL A 162 10.19 -7.20 -8.87
C VAL A 162 11.42 -7.25 -7.98
N GLU A 163 12.55 -6.83 -8.55
CA GLU A 163 13.86 -6.83 -7.91
C GLU A 163 14.12 -5.51 -7.17
N CYS A 164 15.11 -5.55 -6.27
CA CYS A 164 15.62 -4.33 -5.63
C CYS A 164 16.22 -3.37 -6.67
N LEU A 165 16.32 -2.10 -6.31
CA LEU A 165 16.94 -1.12 -7.19
C LEU A 165 18.44 -1.44 -7.36
N SER A 166 18.95 -1.25 -8.57
CA SER A 166 20.39 -1.17 -8.80
C SER A 166 20.99 0.03 -8.06
N GLU A 167 22.32 0.09 -7.98
CA GLU A 167 23.01 1.24 -7.38
C GLU A 167 22.66 2.55 -8.06
N ASN A 168 22.64 2.55 -9.39
CA ASN A 168 22.35 3.72 -10.18
C ASN A 168 20.88 4.16 -10.00
N GLU A 169 19.95 3.22 -9.97
CA GLU A 169 18.53 3.52 -9.74
C GLU A 169 18.27 4.03 -8.33
N SER A 170 18.91 3.45 -7.31
CA SER A 170 18.75 3.89 -5.92
C SER A 170 19.31 5.29 -5.70
N LEU A 171 20.47 5.60 -6.26
CA LEU A 171 21.05 6.96 -6.22
C LEU A 171 20.20 7.97 -6.98
N ASN A 172 19.68 7.60 -8.15
CA ASN A 172 18.81 8.47 -8.94
C ASN A 172 17.48 8.74 -8.22
N LEU A 173 16.87 7.71 -7.62
CA LEU A 173 15.67 7.89 -6.79
C LEU A 173 15.98 8.78 -5.57
N LEU A 174 17.09 8.55 -4.87
CA LEU A 174 17.50 9.37 -3.73
C LEU A 174 17.66 10.84 -4.14
N GLN A 175 18.36 11.11 -5.24
CA GLN A 175 18.56 12.47 -5.76
C GLN A 175 17.23 13.18 -6.06
N LYS A 176 16.21 12.45 -6.53
CA LYS A 176 14.87 13.01 -6.78
C LYS A 176 14.11 13.35 -5.50
N LEU A 177 14.43 12.70 -4.39
CA LEU A 177 13.71 12.84 -3.11
C LEU A 177 14.42 13.80 -2.14
N VAL A 178 15.74 13.95 -2.25
CA VAL A 178 16.51 14.90 -1.44
C VAL A 178 16.39 16.31 -2.03
N ASP A 179 16.25 17.32 -1.17
CA ASP A 179 16.24 18.72 -1.55
C ASP A 179 17.51 19.03 -2.36
N THR A 180 17.35 19.74 -3.48
CA THR A 180 18.44 20.09 -4.38
C THR A 180 19.55 20.87 -3.67
N LYS A 181 19.22 21.69 -2.67
CA LYS A 181 20.23 22.42 -1.87
C LYS A 181 21.07 21.47 -1.03
N VAL A 182 20.42 20.52 -0.37
CA VAL A 182 21.06 19.51 0.49
C VAL A 182 21.90 18.55 -0.36
N TYR A 183 21.36 18.05 -1.47
CA TYR A 183 22.05 17.08 -2.33
C TYR A 183 23.24 17.66 -3.10
N LYS A 184 23.36 19.00 -3.21
CA LYS A 184 24.54 19.66 -3.80
C LYS A 184 25.79 19.52 -2.93
N LEU A 185 25.62 19.34 -1.62
CA LEU A 185 26.74 19.19 -0.68
C LEU A 185 27.47 17.87 -0.95
N SER A 186 28.78 17.92 -1.19
CA SER A 186 29.61 16.74 -1.47
C SER A 186 29.53 15.72 -0.34
N ARG A 187 29.60 16.19 0.91
CA ARG A 187 29.48 15.37 2.13
C ARG A 187 28.19 14.56 2.17
N ILE A 188 27.06 15.16 1.78
CA ILE A 188 25.77 14.45 1.69
C ILE A 188 25.80 13.35 0.62
N LYS A 189 26.43 13.60 -0.53
CA LYS A 189 26.57 12.58 -1.58
C LYS A 189 27.42 11.40 -1.11
N ASP A 190 28.48 11.67 -0.35
CA ASP A 190 29.35 10.62 0.19
C ASP A 190 28.66 9.80 1.28
N LEU A 191 27.90 10.46 2.16
CA LEU A 191 27.05 9.80 3.15
C LEU A 191 25.97 8.94 2.47
N ALA A 192 25.29 9.47 1.45
CA ALA A 192 24.30 8.75 0.67
C ALA A 192 24.85 7.45 0.07
N LYS A 193 26.01 7.53 -0.59
CA LYS A 193 26.69 6.35 -1.16
C LYS A 193 27.07 5.34 -0.08
N TYR A 194 27.63 5.81 1.03
CA TYR A 194 28.00 4.95 2.14
C TYR A 194 26.80 4.16 2.70
N PHE A 195 25.71 4.86 3.05
CA PHE A 195 24.56 4.22 3.67
C PHE A 195 23.77 3.31 2.72
N LEU A 196 23.73 3.61 1.42
CA LEU A 196 23.08 2.75 0.42
C LEU A 196 23.95 1.56 0.00
N GLY A 197 25.28 1.68 0.07
CA GLY A 197 26.21 0.60 -0.29
C GLY A 197 26.15 -0.60 0.64
N LYS A 198 25.67 -0.42 1.88
CA LYS A 198 25.59 -1.46 2.91
C LYS A 198 24.27 -2.25 2.92
N ARG A 199 23.31 -1.92 2.05
CA ARG A 199 21.91 -2.38 2.20
C ARG A 199 21.34 -3.04 0.96
N GLN A 200 20.27 -3.81 1.16
CA GLN A 200 19.38 -4.23 0.08
C GLN A 200 18.60 -2.99 -0.34
N ARG A 201 18.93 -2.41 -1.49
CA ARG A 201 18.46 -1.10 -2.01
C ARG A 201 16.96 -1.08 -2.33
N PHE A 202 16.14 -1.27 -1.31
CA PHE A 202 14.69 -1.22 -1.40
C PHE A 202 14.24 0.22 -1.60
N PRO A 203 13.25 0.49 -2.49
CA PRO A 203 12.70 1.83 -2.66
C PRO A 203 12.25 2.50 -1.36
N PHE A 204 11.70 1.74 -0.41
CA PHE A 204 11.30 2.26 0.90
C PHE A 204 12.49 2.75 1.72
N GLU A 205 13.59 1.99 1.78
CA GLU A 205 14.80 2.40 2.49
C GLU A 205 15.42 3.66 1.87
N VAL A 206 15.47 3.74 0.53
CA VAL A 206 15.91 4.94 -0.18
C VAL A 206 15.04 6.15 0.17
N THR A 207 13.73 5.95 0.28
CA THR A 207 12.78 7.02 0.63
C THR A 207 13.02 7.53 2.05
N ILE A 208 13.22 6.63 3.02
CA ILE A 208 13.54 7.07 4.38
C ILE A 208 14.90 7.74 4.44
N MET A 209 15.92 7.19 3.76
CA MET A 209 17.25 7.81 3.70
C MET A 209 17.17 9.23 3.15
N ALA A 210 16.38 9.47 2.10
CA ALA A 210 16.16 10.81 1.58
C ALA A 210 15.60 11.77 2.65
N LYS A 211 14.63 11.30 3.46
CA LYS A 211 14.07 12.09 4.56
C LYS A 211 15.11 12.41 5.64
N VAL A 212 15.92 11.41 6.02
CA VAL A 212 17.01 11.59 7.00
C VAL A 212 18.02 12.62 6.48
N LEU A 213 18.47 12.50 5.24
CA LEU A 213 19.39 13.46 4.62
C LEU A 213 18.77 14.86 4.53
N ASN A 214 17.49 14.97 4.17
CA ASN A 214 16.79 16.26 4.14
C ASN A 214 16.68 16.93 5.51
N HIS A 215 16.57 16.15 6.58
CA HIS A 215 16.48 16.68 7.94
C HIS A 215 17.85 17.14 8.45
N PHE A 216 18.82 16.23 8.47
CA PHE A 216 20.15 16.49 9.04
C PHE A 216 21.03 17.34 8.12
N GLY A 217 20.80 17.32 6.81
CA GLY A 217 21.56 18.08 5.83
C GLY A 217 21.24 19.59 5.78
N GLN A 218 20.32 20.08 6.63
CA GLN A 218 19.98 21.50 6.68
C GLN A 218 21.05 22.34 7.40
N ASN A 219 21.86 21.75 8.27
CA ASN A 219 22.85 22.45 9.05
C ASN A 219 24.11 21.61 9.29
N GLU A 220 25.18 22.28 9.66
CA GLU A 220 26.49 21.66 9.86
C GLU A 220 26.48 20.60 10.96
N SER A 221 25.79 20.87 12.08
CA SER A 221 25.66 19.93 13.20
C SER A 221 25.03 18.61 12.79
N GLY A 222 24.01 18.63 11.93
CA GLY A 222 23.34 17.42 11.46
C GLY A 222 24.20 16.62 10.50
N ILE A 223 24.97 17.29 9.63
CA ILE A 223 25.93 16.62 8.75
C ILE A 223 27.03 15.94 9.57
N CYS A 224 27.62 16.64 10.54
CA CYS A 224 28.63 16.08 11.45
C CYS A 224 28.07 14.88 12.24
N HIS A 225 26.80 14.92 12.63
CA HIS A 225 26.14 13.79 13.30
C HIS A 225 26.06 12.56 12.38
N LEU A 226 25.69 12.72 11.11
CA LEU A 226 25.67 11.59 10.17
C LEU A 226 27.07 11.04 9.88
N GLU A 227 28.09 11.90 9.83
CA GLU A 227 29.48 11.51 9.66
C GLU A 227 30.00 10.72 10.86
N SER A 228 29.68 11.12 12.08
CA SER A 228 30.08 10.36 13.27
C SER A 228 29.42 8.98 13.30
N ILE A 229 28.18 8.83 12.83
CA ILE A 229 27.54 7.51 12.70
C ILE A 229 28.30 6.64 11.69
N LYS A 230 28.73 7.22 10.57
CA LYS A 230 29.54 6.52 9.56
C LYS A 230 30.90 6.10 10.13
N GLU A 231 31.56 6.97 10.88
CA GLU A 231 32.89 6.71 11.49
C GLU A 231 32.84 5.62 12.57
N ASN A 232 31.80 5.64 13.41
CA ASN A 232 31.60 4.62 14.45
C ASN A 232 31.18 3.26 13.87
N ASN A 233 30.97 3.17 12.55
CA ASN A 233 30.68 1.96 11.79
C ASN A 233 29.70 1.03 12.52
N VAL A 234 28.60 1.60 13.04
CA VAL A 234 27.61 0.87 13.81
C VAL A 234 26.98 -0.18 12.91
N GLU A 235 27.54 -1.40 12.95
CA GLU A 235 27.10 -2.53 12.14
C GLU A 235 25.65 -2.83 12.51
N GLY A 236 24.78 -2.90 11.51
CA GLY A 236 23.35 -3.12 11.72
C GLY A 236 22.55 -1.85 12.00
N CYS A 237 23.11 -0.65 11.84
CA CYS A 237 22.35 0.60 11.97
C CYS A 237 21.14 0.59 11.02
N ASN A 238 19.94 0.25 11.50
CA ASN A 238 18.72 0.23 10.68
C ASN A 238 18.42 1.68 10.26
N VAL A 239 17.84 1.92 9.08
CA VAL A 239 17.36 3.26 8.74
C VAL A 239 16.35 3.76 9.80
N LEU A 240 15.64 2.84 10.44
CA LEU A 240 14.85 3.11 11.64
C LEU A 240 15.69 3.59 12.83
N GLN A 241 16.92 3.10 13.03
CA GLN A 241 17.82 3.61 14.06
C GLN A 241 18.39 5.00 13.72
N LEU A 242 18.66 5.30 12.45
CA LEU A 242 18.96 6.68 12.02
C LEU A 242 17.79 7.63 12.32
N LEU A 243 16.55 7.14 12.15
CA LEU A 243 15.37 7.85 12.63
C LEU A 243 15.33 7.89 14.16
N THR A 244 15.64 6.80 14.89
CA THR A 244 15.69 6.74 16.37
C THR A 244 16.65 7.76 16.98
N TYR A 245 17.80 7.99 16.36
CA TYR A 245 18.75 9.02 16.81
C TYR A 245 18.26 10.45 16.52
N GLY A 246 17.54 10.67 15.41
CA GLY A 246 16.79 11.92 15.18
C GLY A 246 15.54 12.05 16.05
N TYR A 247 14.99 10.93 16.52
CA TYR A 247 13.79 10.85 17.35
C TYR A 247 14.04 11.20 18.82
N GLU A 248 15.29 11.17 19.30
CA GLU A 248 15.63 11.82 20.58
C GLU A 248 15.40 13.34 20.55
N LEU A 249 15.17 13.94 19.37
CA LEU A 249 14.78 15.34 19.18
C LEU A 249 13.26 15.55 19.06
N PHE A 250 12.44 14.49 19.07
CA PHE A 250 10.98 14.57 19.10
C PHE A 250 10.45 14.23 20.51
N PRO A 251 9.29 14.80 20.91
CA PRO A 251 8.68 14.46 22.19
C PRO A 251 8.47 12.93 22.31
N ARG A 252 9.00 12.32 23.38
CA ARG A 252 9.00 10.86 23.60
C ARG A 252 7.59 10.22 23.58
N ASN A 253 6.55 10.99 23.89
CA ASN A 253 5.15 10.57 23.87
C ASN A 253 4.64 10.24 22.45
N ILE A 254 5.00 11.03 21.43
CA ILE A 254 4.53 10.78 20.05
C ILE A 254 5.13 9.50 19.46
N LEU A 255 6.30 9.08 19.95
CA LEU A 255 7.06 7.97 19.37
C LEU A 255 6.76 6.61 19.99
N ILE A 256 6.31 6.60 21.25
CA ILE A 256 5.81 5.39 21.90
C ILE A 256 4.63 4.81 21.11
N ASP A 257 3.79 5.66 20.51
CA ASP A 257 2.64 5.21 19.72
C ASP A 257 3.00 4.55 18.38
N PHE A 258 4.12 4.94 17.76
CA PHE A 258 4.51 4.49 16.42
C PHE A 258 5.58 3.40 16.42
N CYS A 259 6.46 3.39 17.42
CA CYS A 259 7.70 2.61 17.42
C CYS A 259 7.75 1.53 18.50
N TRP A 260 6.79 1.47 19.43
CA TRP A 260 6.82 0.41 20.44
C TRP A 260 6.40 -0.94 19.84
N ILE A 261 7.10 -1.98 20.32
CA ILE A 261 7.04 -3.38 19.85
C ILE A 261 5.63 -3.99 19.99
N GLY A 262 4.72 -3.31 20.69
CA GLY A 262 3.28 -3.60 20.68
C GLY A 262 2.57 -2.77 19.63
N ASN A 263 2.08 -3.42 18.58
CA ASN A 263 1.17 -2.89 17.55
C ASN A 263 -0.10 -2.24 18.15
N HIS A 264 -0.02 -1.10 18.82
CA HIS A 264 -1.19 -0.43 19.39
C HIS A 264 -1.97 0.30 18.29
N PHE A 265 -1.28 1.15 17.51
CA PHE A 265 -1.89 1.79 16.33
C PHE A 265 -1.69 0.99 15.05
N LEU A 266 -0.54 0.32 14.88
CA LEU A 266 -0.25 -0.49 13.68
C LEU A 266 -0.91 -1.88 13.70
N ARG A 267 -2.16 -2.00 14.16
CA ARG A 267 -2.88 -3.27 14.02
C ARG A 267 -3.08 -3.61 12.54
N LYS A 268 -2.39 -4.66 12.11
CA LYS A 268 -2.59 -5.42 10.86
C LYS A 268 -2.90 -4.58 9.61
N ARG A 269 -1.95 -3.76 9.15
CA ARG A 269 -1.93 -3.22 7.77
C ARG A 269 -3.28 -2.63 7.30
N GLY A 270 -4.03 -2.00 8.21
CA GLY A 270 -5.26 -1.26 7.94
C GLY A 270 -4.96 0.12 7.36
N SER A 271 -5.98 0.74 6.77
CA SER A 271 -5.96 2.18 6.48
C SER A 271 -6.17 2.93 7.81
N PHE A 272 -5.41 4.00 8.06
CA PHE A 272 -5.58 4.84 9.24
C PHE A 272 -6.38 6.08 8.89
N TYR A 273 -7.32 6.44 9.76
CA TYR A 273 -7.96 7.74 9.70
C TYR A 273 -7.13 8.74 10.50
N PHE A 274 -6.59 9.76 9.83
CA PHE A 274 -5.75 10.76 10.48
C PHE A 274 -6.47 11.49 11.63
N GLY A 275 -7.79 11.61 11.58
CA GLY A 275 -8.58 12.23 12.65
C GLY A 275 -8.55 11.47 13.98
N GLU A 276 -8.50 10.13 13.96
CA GLU A 276 -8.36 9.33 15.18
C GLU A 276 -6.97 9.51 15.77
N LEU A 277 -5.94 9.43 14.93
CA LEU A 277 -4.56 9.66 15.35
C LEU A 277 -4.39 11.05 15.99
N ILE A 278 -4.96 12.08 15.37
CA ILE A 278 -4.97 13.44 15.90
C ILE A 278 -5.73 13.50 17.23
N SER A 279 -6.87 12.82 17.34
CA SER A 279 -7.68 12.81 18.57
C SER A 279 -6.95 12.12 19.72
N TYR A 280 -6.27 11.00 19.46
CA TYR A 280 -5.41 10.33 20.44
C TYR A 280 -4.28 11.25 20.90
N TRP A 281 -3.60 11.94 19.97
CA TRP A 281 -2.55 12.91 20.32
C TRP A 281 -3.05 14.11 21.12
N ILE A 282 -4.32 14.50 20.95
CA ILE A 282 -4.95 15.57 21.75
C ILE A 282 -5.31 15.06 23.16
N LEU A 283 -5.73 13.80 23.28
CA LEU A 283 -6.19 13.21 24.54
C LEU A 283 -5.06 12.76 25.46
N GLU A 284 -3.86 12.49 24.92
CA GLU A 284 -2.65 12.15 25.70
C GLU A 284 -1.71 13.34 25.97
N ALA A 285 -2.11 14.56 25.59
CA ALA A 285 -1.40 15.81 25.91
C ALA A 285 -1.84 16.41 27.25
#